data_AF-A0A7Y0G5J4-F1
#
_entry.id   AF-A0A7Y0G5J4-F1
#
_cell.length_a   1.000
_cell.length_b   1.000
_cell.length_c   1.000
_cell.angle_alpha   90.00
_cell.angle_beta   90.00
_cell.angle_gamma   90.00
#
_symmetry.space_group_name_H-M   'P 1'
#
loop_
_entity.id
_entity.type
_entity.pdbx_description
1 polymer ?
#
loop_
_entity_poly.entity_id
_entity_poly.type
_entity_poly.pdbx_seq_one_letter_code
_entity_poly.pdbx_strand_id
1 'polypeptide(L)'
;MPASPTGTAPCPSCGAPIRWAVTAAGRRQAVNADPDPTGNTAVYTDGTGRLRVRTLTTERPSLEGAEWQAMPHVATCPRPQPRRTAPRRDRERAGTRPAPWRGWTR
;
A
#
# COMPACT_ATOMS: atom_id res chain seq x y z
N MET A 1 -9.78 18.55 7.65
CA MET A 1 -10.95 17.65 7.76
C MET A 1 -10.45 16.22 7.67
N PRO A 2 -10.56 15.37 8.69
CA PRO A 2 -10.15 13.97 8.56
C PRO A 2 -11.15 13.26 7.65
N ALA A 3 -10.70 12.78 6.50
CA ALA A 3 -11.50 11.91 5.64
C ALA A 3 -11.89 10.67 6.44
N SER A 4 -13.20 10.42 6.56
CA SER A 4 -13.71 9.20 7.18
C SER A 4 -12.96 7.99 6.61
N PRO A 5 -12.57 7.01 7.43
CA PRO A 5 -11.86 5.81 6.95
C PRO A 5 -12.67 4.98 5.94
N THR A 6 -13.96 5.26 5.77
CA THR A 6 -14.89 4.74 4.74
C THR A 6 -15.10 5.68 3.55
N GLY A 7 -14.56 6.89 3.60
CA GLY A 7 -14.76 7.93 2.61
C GLY A 7 -14.02 7.64 1.30
N THR A 8 -14.63 8.06 0.20
CA THR A 8 -14.02 8.06 -1.12
C THR A 8 -13.06 9.25 -1.25
N ALA A 9 -11.86 9.01 -1.76
CA ALA A 9 -10.87 10.03 -2.11
C ALA A 9 -10.58 9.97 -3.61
N PRO A 10 -10.24 11.08 -4.28
CA PRO A 10 -9.80 11.05 -5.67
C PRO A 10 -8.39 10.44 -5.78
N CYS A 11 -8.17 9.61 -6.79
CA CYS A 11 -6.84 9.12 -7.12
C CYS A 11 -5.95 10.28 -7.57
N PRO A 12 -4.73 10.44 -7.02
CA PRO A 12 -3.84 11.56 -7.38
C PRO A 12 -3.31 11.49 -8.82
N SER A 13 -3.48 10.35 -9.51
CA SER A 13 -2.96 10.14 -10.87
C SER A 13 -4.03 10.24 -11.95
N CYS A 14 -5.19 9.63 -11.73
CA CYS A 14 -6.27 9.59 -12.71
C CYS A 14 -7.54 10.34 -12.27
N GLY A 15 -7.63 10.80 -11.02
CA GLY A 15 -8.80 11.48 -10.47
C GLY A 15 -9.98 10.57 -10.11
N ALA A 16 -9.91 9.28 -10.46
CA ALA A 16 -11.00 8.34 -10.19
C ALA A 16 -11.26 8.14 -8.68
N PRO A 17 -12.51 7.89 -8.27
CA PRO A 17 -12.87 7.65 -6.88
C PRO A 17 -12.25 6.35 -6.34
N ILE A 18 -11.43 6.46 -5.29
CA ILE A 18 -10.79 5.35 -4.60
C ILE A 18 -11.14 5.33 -3.11
N ARG A 19 -11.06 4.15 -2.51
CA ARG A 19 -11.09 3.98 -1.05
C ARG A 19 -9.75 3.47 -0.56
N TRP A 20 -9.30 4.00 0.58
CA TRP A 20 -8.06 3.55 1.21
C TRP A 20 -8.36 2.46 2.22
N ALA A 21 -7.90 1.24 1.92
CA ALA A 21 -8.01 0.12 2.84
C ALA A 21 -6.63 -0.32 3.36
N VAL A 22 -6.62 -1.05 4.46
CA VAL A 22 -5.40 -1.61 5.05
C VAL A 22 -5.39 -3.13 4.88
N THR A 23 -4.35 -3.64 4.23
CA THR A 23 -4.13 -5.08 4.03
C THR A 23 -3.89 -5.81 5.36
N ALA A 24 -4.00 -7.13 5.36
CA ALA A 24 -3.61 -7.97 6.50
C ALA A 24 -2.16 -7.70 6.96
N ALA A 25 -1.25 -7.41 6.02
CA ALA A 25 0.15 -7.05 6.29
C ALA A 25 0.35 -5.60 6.79
N GLY A 26 -0.73 -4.86 7.09
CA GLY A 26 -0.66 -3.47 7.57
C GLY A 26 -0.34 -2.43 6.50
N ARG A 27 -0.25 -2.82 5.22
CA ARG A 27 0.03 -1.90 4.11
C ARG A 27 -1.26 -1.23 3.64
N ARG A 28 -1.21 0.08 3.36
CA ARG A 28 -2.32 0.82 2.73
C ARG A 28 -2.42 0.44 1.25
N GLN A 29 -3.63 0.14 0.80
CA GLN A 29 -3.94 -0.22 -0.57
C GLN A 29 -5.15 0.60 -1.04
N ALA A 30 -5.02 1.17 -2.24
CA ALA A 30 -6.13 1.84 -2.91
C ALA A 30 -6.98 0.79 -3.64
N VAL A 31 -8.28 0.77 -3.34
CA VAL A 31 -9.29 -0.01 -4.05
C VAL A 31 -10.26 0.92 -4.75
N ASN A 32 -10.91 0.45 -5.82
CA ASN A 32 -11.97 1.23 -6.45
C ASN A 32 -13.10 1.47 -5.45
N ALA A 33 -13.74 2.65 -5.52
CA ALA A 33 -14.86 2.96 -4.65
C ALA A 33 -16.12 2.16 -5.00
N ASP A 34 -16.25 1.78 -6.28
CA ASP A 34 -17.33 0.95 -6.80
C ASP A 34 -17.03 -0.54 -6.57
N PRO A 35 -17.99 -1.32 -6.05
CA PRO A 35 -17.84 -2.77 -5.90
C PRO A 35 -17.80 -3.44 -7.27
N ASP A 36 -16.89 -4.39 -7.45
CA ASP A 36 -16.70 -5.10 -8.71
C ASP A 36 -16.67 -6.62 -8.45
N PRO A 37 -17.60 -7.41 -9.03
CA PRO A 37 -17.69 -8.85 -8.79
C PRO A 37 -16.55 -9.65 -9.46
N THR A 38 -15.77 -9.03 -10.34
CA THR A 38 -14.55 -9.61 -10.93
C THR A 38 -13.29 -9.24 -10.13
N GLY A 39 -13.44 -8.40 -9.10
CA GLY A 39 -12.36 -7.97 -8.22
C GLY A 39 -11.75 -9.12 -7.42
N ASN A 40 -10.43 -9.19 -7.34
CA ASN A 40 -9.73 -10.24 -6.58
C ASN A 40 -9.56 -9.91 -5.08
N THR A 41 -10.36 -8.98 -4.57
CA THR A 41 -10.10 -8.34 -3.29
C THR A 41 -11.41 -8.17 -2.51
N ALA A 42 -11.46 -8.69 -1.29
CA ALA A 42 -12.58 -8.52 -0.37
C ALA A 42 -12.28 -7.37 0.59
N VAL A 43 -13.23 -6.46 0.72
CA VAL A 43 -13.12 -5.25 1.51
C VAL A 43 -14.20 -5.28 2.60
N TYR A 44 -13.80 -5.01 3.84
CA TYR A 44 -14.72 -4.90 4.98
C TYR A 44 -14.36 -3.73 5.88
N THR A 45 -15.32 -3.30 6.68
CA THR A 45 -15.09 -2.36 7.76
C THR A 45 -14.80 -3.15 9.04
N ASP A 46 -13.63 -2.94 9.61
CA ASP A 46 -13.23 -3.52 10.89
C ASP A 46 -14.05 -2.91 12.06
N GLY A 47 -14.07 -3.56 13.22
CA GLY A 47 -14.78 -3.05 14.42
C GLY A 47 -14.32 -1.66 14.88
N THR A 48 -13.14 -1.22 14.42
CA THR A 48 -12.60 0.14 14.64
C THR A 48 -13.05 1.18 13.59
N GLY A 49 -13.92 0.81 12.66
CA GLY A 49 -14.38 1.67 11.55
C GLY A 49 -13.38 1.79 10.39
N ARG A 50 -12.26 1.06 10.42
CA ARG A 50 -11.24 1.11 9.36
C ARG A 50 -11.58 0.16 8.21
N LEU A 51 -11.43 0.62 6.97
CA LEU A 51 -11.48 -0.28 5.82
C LEU A 51 -10.26 -1.22 5.84
N ARG A 52 -10.55 -2.52 5.90
CA ARG A 52 -9.60 -3.60 5.76
C ARG A 52 -9.81 -4.31 4.45
N VAL A 53 -8.72 -4.87 3.95
CA VAL A 53 -8.72 -5.53 2.67
C VAL A 53 -7.96 -6.84 2.75
N ARG A 54 -8.53 -7.89 2.17
CA ARG A 54 -7.90 -9.19 2.00
C ARG A 54 -8.00 -9.63 0.55
N THR A 55 -6.99 -10.36 0.08
CA THR A 55 -7.01 -10.94 -1.26
C THR A 55 -7.87 -12.19 -1.24
N LEU A 56 -8.80 -12.29 -2.18
CA LEU A 56 -9.53 -13.53 -2.44
C LEU A 56 -8.56 -14.47 -3.15
N THR A 57 -8.07 -15.47 -2.43
CA THR A 57 -7.19 -16.52 -2.97
C THR A 57 -7.99 -17.78 -3.24
N THR A 58 -7.42 -18.74 -3.98
CA THR A 58 -8.04 -20.05 -4.22
C THR A 58 -8.35 -20.80 -2.92
N GLU A 59 -7.59 -20.54 -1.85
CA GLU A 59 -7.80 -21.12 -0.52
C GLU A 59 -8.97 -20.46 0.24
N ARG A 60 -9.29 -19.19 -0.07
CA ARG A 60 -10.42 -18.46 0.51
C ARG A 60 -11.09 -17.57 -0.55
N PRO A 61 -11.89 -18.17 -1.45
CA PRO A 61 -12.54 -17.44 -2.53
C PRO A 61 -13.82 -16.73 -2.08
N SER A 62 -14.36 -17.08 -0.90
CA SER A 62 -15.66 -16.61 -0.43
C SER A 62 -15.57 -15.31 0.37
N LEU A 63 -16.50 -14.39 0.11
CA LEU A 63 -16.79 -13.26 0.99
C LEU A 63 -17.39 -13.76 2.31
N GLU A 64 -16.99 -13.15 3.42
CA GLU A 64 -17.38 -13.48 4.79
C GLU A 64 -18.09 -12.27 5.41
N GLY A 65 -19.35 -12.45 5.83
CA GLY A 65 -20.12 -11.43 6.52
C GLY A 65 -20.45 -10.20 5.65
N ALA A 66 -20.10 -9.01 6.14
CA ALA A 66 -20.39 -7.72 5.49
C ALA A 66 -19.29 -7.29 4.50
N GLU A 67 -18.59 -8.26 3.91
CA GLU A 67 -17.57 -8.03 2.90
C GLU A 67 -18.18 -7.74 1.53
N TRP A 68 -17.53 -6.85 0.78
CA TRP A 68 -17.85 -6.59 -0.62
C TRP A 68 -16.61 -6.75 -1.48
N GLN A 69 -16.81 -7.19 -2.70
CA GLN A 69 -15.75 -7.45 -3.66
C GLN A 69 -15.37 -6.18 -4.40
N ALA A 70 -14.07 -5.94 -4.55
CA ALA A 70 -13.53 -4.75 -5.16
C ALA A 70 -12.32 -5.10 -6.03
N MET A 71 -12.03 -4.27 -7.02
CA MET A 71 -10.78 -4.38 -7.77
C MET A 71 -9.72 -3.43 -7.19
N PRO A 72 -8.45 -3.87 -7.04
CA PRO A 72 -7.38 -2.99 -6.63
C PRO A 72 -7.17 -1.90 -7.69
N HIS A 73 -7.14 -0.64 -7.25
CA HIS A 73 -7.12 0.49 -8.19
C HIS A 73 -5.86 0.51 -9.07
N VAL A 74 -4.75 -0.03 -8.60
CA VAL A 74 -3.52 -0.15 -9.39
C VAL A 74 -3.71 -0.98 -10.68
N ALA A 75 -4.70 -1.88 -10.70
CA ALA A 75 -5.01 -2.70 -11.89
C ALA A 75 -5.92 -1.97 -12.88
N THR A 76 -6.78 -1.06 -12.41
CA THR A 76 -7.74 -0.33 -13.26
C THR A 76 -7.32 1.11 -13.58
N CYS A 77 -6.27 1.62 -12.93
CA CYS A 77 -5.83 2.99 -13.12
C CYS A 77 -5.26 3.17 -14.55
N PRO A 78 -5.78 4.11 -15.35
CA PRO A 78 -5.25 4.38 -16.69
C PRO A 78 -3.89 5.08 -16.66
N ARG A 79 -3.49 5.64 -15.51
CA ARG A 79 -2.20 6.29 -15.28
C ARG A 79 -1.59 5.75 -13.98
N PRO A 80 -1.16 4.48 -13.92
CA PRO A 80 -0.63 3.92 -12.70
C PRO A 80 0.65 4.67 -12.31
N GLN A 81 0.73 5.19 -11.08
CA GLN A 81 1.99 5.77 -10.61
C GLN A 81 3.05 4.66 -10.59
N PRO A 82 4.26 4.92 -11.11
CA PRO A 82 5.34 3.94 -11.06
C PRO A 82 5.59 3.58 -9.61
N ARG A 83 5.60 2.27 -9.31
CA ARG A 83 6.02 1.80 -7.98
C ARG A 83 7.40 2.38 -7.74
N ARG A 84 7.56 3.23 -6.72
CA ARG A 84 8.88 3.66 -6.26
C ARG A 84 9.59 2.41 -5.73
N THR A 85 10.34 1.74 -6.59
CA THR A 85 11.36 0.80 -6.17
C THR A 85 12.31 1.63 -5.33
N ALA A 86 12.28 1.46 -4.00
CA ALA A 86 13.30 2.06 -3.19
C ALA A 86 14.63 1.55 -3.75
N PRO A 87 15.58 2.43 -4.15
CA PRO A 87 16.90 1.95 -4.49
C PRO A 87 17.37 1.15 -3.28
N ARG A 88 17.82 -0.09 -3.49
CA ARG A 88 18.51 -0.82 -2.44
C ARG A 88 19.64 0.10 -2.04
N ARG A 89 19.59 0.64 -0.81
CA ARG A 89 20.76 1.30 -0.25
C ARG A 89 21.79 0.21 -0.14
N ASP A 90 22.67 0.13 -1.14
CA ASP A 90 23.97 -0.49 -0.99
C ASP A 90 24.54 0.16 0.26
N ARG A 91 24.52 -0.57 1.38
CA ARG A 91 25.27 -0.15 2.56
C ARG A 91 26.71 -0.31 2.12
N GLU A 92 27.25 0.74 1.51
CA GLU A 92 28.68 0.94 1.44
C GLU A 92 29.18 0.77 2.87
N ARG A 93 29.82 -0.38 3.11
CA ARG A 93 30.52 -0.71 4.34
C ARG A 93 31.58 0.38 4.47
N ALA A 94 31.27 1.40 5.27
CA ALA A 94 32.16 2.50 5.57
C ALA A 94 33.53 1.92 5.91
N GLY A 95 34.46 2.07 4.97
CA GLY A 95 35.85 1.72 5.18
C GLY A 95 36.32 2.48 6.40
N THR A 96 36.80 1.74 7.40
CA THR A 96 37.45 2.27 8.59
C THR A 96 38.51 3.28 8.13
N ARG A 97 38.29 4.57 8.41
CA ARG A 97 39.34 5.58 8.30
C ARG A 97 40.48 5.17 9.25
N PRO A 98 41.71 4.91 8.81
CA PRO A 98 42.82 4.83 9.74
C PRO A 98 43.04 6.22 10.37
N ALA A 99 43.22 6.23 11.69
CA ALA A 99 43.35 7.43 12.51
C ALA A 99 44.62 8.24 12.19
N PRO A 100 44.61 9.58 12.39
CA PRO A 100 45.75 10.44 12.11
C PRO A 100 46.62 10.60 13.36
N TRP A 101 47.71 9.84 13.49
CA TRP A 101 48.77 10.17 14.47
C TRP A 101 50.05 9.34 14.27
N ARG A 102 50.96 9.77 13.38
CA ARG A 102 52.44 9.59 13.44
C ARG A 102 53.03 10.60 12.43
N GLY A 103 53.96 11.49 12.71
CA GLY A 103 54.72 11.82 13.90
C GLY A 103 55.51 13.10 13.62
N TRP A 104 55.82 13.85 14.66
CA TRP A 104 56.82 14.92 14.63
C TRP A 104 58.20 14.31 14.42
N THR A 105 58.99 14.85 13.48
CA THR A 105 60.44 14.91 13.61
C THR A 105 60.97 16.20 12.97
N ARG A 106 61.70 16.89 13.86
CA ARG A 106 62.54 18.09 13.82
C ARG A 106 63.13 18.55 12.49
#